data_AF-A0A5C8UF55-F1
#
_entry.id   AF-A0A5C8UF55-F1
#
_cell.length_a   1.000
_cell.length_b   1.000
_cell.length_c   1.000
_cell.angle_alpha   90.00
_cell.angle_beta   90.00
_cell.angle_gamma   90.00
#
_symmetry.space_group_name_H-M   'P 1'
#
loop_
_entity.id
_entity.type
_entity.pdbx_description
1 polymer ?
#
loop_
_entity_poly.entity_id
_entity_poly.type
_entity_poly.pdbx_seq_one_letter_code
_entity_poly.pdbx_strand_id
1 'polypeptide(L)'
;APGRPRKPGKLPATATAAAAESAERSARLRRSIGVLMARSKKSIPHYYLSTTIDLRAATAWLQSANAQRSIAERVVPAALLLQATALAARDIPELNGFYADDAFPPSSAVHLGVALALRQGGLVAPAIHDADSLSLDDLMAGLRDLVGRARSGRL
;
A
#
# COMPACT_ATOMS: atom_id res chain seq x y z
N ALA A 1 54.08 -31.65 12.26
CA ALA A 1 53.14 -31.48 13.39
C ALA A 1 51.72 -31.32 12.83
N PRO A 2 50.73 -32.15 13.20
CA PRO A 2 49.39 -32.04 12.65
C PRO A 2 48.58 -30.96 13.39
N GLY A 3 47.89 -30.11 12.63
CA GLY A 3 47.13 -28.97 13.13
C GLY A 3 45.87 -29.38 13.90
N ARG A 4 45.60 -28.70 15.02
CA ARG A 4 44.39 -28.89 15.83
C ARG A 4 43.11 -28.49 15.05
N PRO A 5 42.00 -29.22 15.19
CA PRO A 5 40.71 -28.82 14.62
C PRO A 5 40.17 -27.58 15.34
N ARG A 6 39.75 -26.57 14.57
CA ARG A 6 39.05 -25.38 15.10
C ARG A 6 37.66 -25.79 15.60
N LYS A 7 37.34 -25.44 16.85
CA LYS A 7 35.98 -25.60 17.42
C LYS A 7 34.96 -24.80 16.61
N PRO A 8 33.74 -25.32 16.37
CA PRO A 8 32.68 -24.56 15.73
C PRO A 8 32.28 -23.39 16.64
N GLY A 9 32.35 -22.17 16.11
CA GLY A 9 31.95 -20.96 16.82
C GLY A 9 30.46 -20.99 17.13
N LYS A 10 30.12 -20.74 18.40
CA LYS A 10 28.73 -20.60 18.87
C LYS A 10 28.13 -19.38 18.17
N LEU A 11 27.11 -19.58 17.32
CA LEU A 11 26.31 -18.47 16.78
C LEU A 11 25.69 -17.67 17.94
N PRO A 12 25.68 -16.32 17.88
CA PRO A 12 25.23 -15.50 19.00
C PRO A 12 23.72 -15.65 19.24
N ALA A 13 23.36 -16.02 20.47
CA ALA A 13 21.98 -16.28 20.92
C ALA A 13 21.00 -15.09 20.76
N THR A 14 21.53 -13.86 20.60
CA THR A 14 20.77 -12.63 20.38
C THR A 14 20.09 -12.57 19.01
N ALA A 15 20.64 -13.21 17.97
CA ALA A 15 20.01 -13.24 16.65
C ALA A 15 18.71 -14.09 16.64
N THR A 16 18.64 -15.11 17.51
CA THR A 16 17.49 -16.02 17.61
C THR A 16 16.29 -15.37 18.31
N ALA A 17 16.53 -14.56 19.34
CA ALA A 17 15.46 -13.88 20.09
C ALA A 17 14.74 -12.81 19.25
N ALA A 18 15.50 -11.96 18.54
CA ALA A 18 14.92 -10.92 17.68
C ALA A 18 14.13 -11.52 16.49
N ALA A 19 14.59 -12.64 15.94
CA ALA A 19 13.87 -13.36 14.90
C ALA A 19 12.55 -13.97 15.43
N ALA A 20 12.54 -14.51 16.65
CA ALA A 20 11.34 -15.06 17.28
C ALA A 20 10.29 -13.98 17.57
N GLU A 21 10.69 -12.83 18.12
CA GLU A 21 9.77 -11.69 18.37
C GLU A 21 9.16 -11.15 17.06
N SER A 22 9.97 -11.04 16.01
CA SER A 22 9.52 -10.62 14.67
C SER A 22 8.50 -11.60 14.06
N ALA A 23 8.75 -12.90 14.21
CA ALA A 23 7.83 -13.94 13.76
C ALA A 23 6.50 -13.88 14.52
N GLU A 24 6.55 -13.67 15.84
CA GLU A 24 5.35 -13.58 16.67
C GLU A 24 4.52 -12.32 16.35
N ARG A 25 5.18 -11.17 16.15
CA ARG A 25 4.53 -9.93 15.71
C ARG A 25 3.82 -10.13 14.36
N SER A 26 4.48 -10.80 13.42
CA SER A 26 3.90 -11.14 12.12
C SER A 26 2.68 -12.07 12.24
N ALA A 27 2.74 -13.06 13.12
CA ALA A 27 1.62 -13.97 13.38
C ALA A 27 0.41 -13.25 14.00
N ARG A 28 0.64 -12.30 14.93
CA ARG A 28 -0.44 -11.45 15.47
C ARG A 28 -1.07 -10.58 14.39
N LEU A 29 -0.28 -9.92 13.54
CA LEU A 29 -0.79 -9.10 12.44
C LEU A 29 -1.64 -9.93 11.47
N ARG A 30 -1.17 -11.12 11.06
CA ARG A 30 -1.94 -12.01 10.18
C ARG A 30 -3.27 -12.45 10.80
N ARG A 31 -3.29 -12.76 12.11
CA ARG A 31 -4.55 -13.10 12.81
C ARG A 31 -5.54 -11.94 12.76
N SER A 32 -5.10 -10.71 13.05
CA SER A 32 -5.96 -9.53 12.99
C SER A 32 -6.50 -9.29 11.58
N ILE A 33 -5.65 -9.39 10.55
CA ILE A 33 -6.07 -9.28 9.14
C ILE A 33 -7.11 -10.36 8.81
N GLY A 34 -6.88 -11.61 9.24
CA GLY A 34 -7.80 -12.72 9.02
C GLY A 34 -9.20 -12.46 9.60
N VAL A 35 -9.28 -11.93 10.82
CA VAL A 35 -10.56 -11.55 11.46
C VAL A 35 -11.28 -10.46 10.65
N LEU A 36 -10.56 -9.40 10.24
CA LEU A 36 -11.14 -8.31 9.47
C LEU A 36 -11.61 -8.74 8.09
N MET A 37 -10.83 -9.56 7.38
CA MET A 37 -11.20 -10.10 6.07
C MET A 37 -12.38 -11.06 6.16
N ALA A 38 -12.42 -11.93 7.17
CA ALA A 38 -13.55 -12.83 7.39
C ALA A 38 -14.84 -12.05 7.69
N ARG A 39 -14.77 -11.00 8.53
CA ARG A 39 -15.90 -10.10 8.77
C ARG A 39 -16.36 -9.43 7.47
N SER A 40 -15.43 -8.78 6.75
CA SER A 40 -15.72 -8.10 5.48
C SER A 40 -16.43 -9.03 4.48
N LYS A 41 -15.88 -10.23 4.27
CA LYS A 41 -16.44 -11.18 3.30
C LYS A 41 -17.79 -11.78 3.71
N LYS A 42 -18.06 -11.84 5.02
CA LYS A 42 -19.33 -12.32 5.57
C LYS A 42 -20.42 -11.24 5.55
N SER A 43 -20.09 -9.99 5.82
CA SER A 43 -21.07 -8.92 6.00
C SER A 43 -21.39 -8.12 4.74
N ILE A 44 -20.48 -8.08 3.76
CA ILE A 44 -20.65 -7.26 2.55
C ILE A 44 -21.06 -8.16 1.38
N PRO A 45 -22.16 -7.87 0.66
CA PRO A 45 -22.52 -8.57 -0.57
C PRO A 45 -21.56 -8.15 -1.69
N HIS A 46 -20.59 -9.01 -2.01
CA HIS A 46 -19.58 -8.71 -3.03
C HIS A 46 -20.06 -9.12 -4.41
N TYR A 47 -19.84 -8.24 -5.38
CA TYR A 47 -19.86 -8.55 -6.80
C TYR A 47 -18.61 -7.95 -7.45
N TYR A 48 -18.23 -8.43 -8.63
CA TYR A 48 -17.00 -8.00 -9.30
C TYR A 48 -17.32 -7.50 -10.70
N LEU A 49 -16.72 -6.36 -11.04
CA LEU A 49 -16.73 -5.81 -12.39
C LEU A 49 -15.31 -5.84 -12.93
N SER A 50 -15.19 -6.06 -14.24
CA SER A 50 -13.91 -6.05 -14.93
C SER A 50 -14.06 -5.30 -16.25
N THR A 51 -13.06 -4.51 -16.59
CA THR A 51 -12.97 -3.80 -17.86
C THR A 51 -11.51 -3.68 -18.28
N THR A 52 -11.28 -3.54 -19.58
CA THR A 52 -9.94 -3.36 -20.15
C THR A 52 -9.75 -1.89 -20.51
N ILE A 53 -8.69 -1.28 -20.00
CA ILE A 53 -8.34 0.12 -20.26
C ILE A 53 -7.08 0.16 -21.13
N ASP A 54 -7.15 0.90 -22.24
CA ASP A 54 -5.98 1.17 -23.08
C ASP A 54 -5.08 2.22 -22.41
N LEU A 55 -3.89 1.80 -21.99
CA LEU A 55 -2.90 2.67 -21.33
C LEU A 55 -1.86 3.26 -22.29
N ARG A 56 -1.99 3.10 -23.61
CA ARG A 56 -0.99 3.58 -24.58
C ARG A 56 -0.75 5.08 -24.46
N ALA A 57 -1.81 5.88 -24.48
CA ALA A 57 -1.72 7.34 -24.37
C ALA A 57 -1.13 7.77 -23.02
N ALA A 58 -1.60 7.18 -21.92
CA ALA A 58 -1.11 7.45 -20.57
C ALA A 58 0.39 7.12 -20.42
N THR A 59 0.81 5.99 -20.97
CA THR A 59 2.21 5.53 -20.89
C THR A 59 3.13 6.40 -21.75
N ALA A 60 2.70 6.77 -22.96
CA ALA A 60 3.45 7.69 -23.82
C ALA A 60 3.62 9.06 -23.15
N TRP A 61 2.54 9.62 -22.62
CA TRP A 61 2.59 10.86 -21.85
C TRP A 61 3.55 10.73 -20.65
N LEU A 62 3.47 9.64 -19.89
CA LEU A 62 4.32 9.42 -18.72
C LEU A 62 5.81 9.40 -19.10
N GLN A 63 6.16 8.75 -20.22
CA GLN A 63 7.52 8.71 -20.73
C GLN A 63 8.02 10.12 -21.11
N SER A 64 7.25 10.86 -21.91
CA SER A 64 7.60 12.22 -22.31
C SER A 64 7.73 13.16 -21.11
N ALA A 65 6.80 13.07 -20.16
CA ALA A 65 6.80 13.91 -18.98
C ALA A 65 7.96 13.55 -18.03
N ASN A 66 8.30 12.27 -17.87
CA ASN A 66 9.44 11.84 -17.04
C ASN A 66 10.81 12.11 -17.69
N ALA A 67 10.88 12.27 -19.01
CA ALA A 67 12.11 12.67 -19.70
C ALA A 67 12.57 14.09 -19.30
N GLN A 68 11.62 14.94 -18.89
CA GLN A 68 11.88 16.32 -18.44
C GLN A 68 12.09 16.43 -16.93
N ARG A 69 11.96 15.32 -16.18
CA ARG A 69 12.07 15.30 -14.72
C ARG A 69 13.38 14.66 -14.26
N SER A 70 13.88 15.12 -13.12
CA SER A 70 14.93 14.41 -12.40
C SER A 70 14.44 13.01 -11.99
N ILE A 71 15.36 12.07 -11.77
CA ILE A 71 15.02 10.70 -11.37
C ILE A 71 14.16 10.69 -10.09
N ALA A 72 14.43 11.59 -9.15
CA ALA A 72 13.70 11.68 -7.87
C ALA A 72 12.24 12.14 -8.05
N GLU A 73 11.97 12.96 -9.06
CA GLU A 73 10.65 13.56 -9.30
C GLU A 73 9.78 12.77 -10.26
N ARG A 74 10.34 11.71 -10.89
CA ARG A 74 9.58 10.89 -11.83
C ARG A 74 8.29 10.35 -11.24
N VAL A 75 7.25 10.40 -12.05
CA VAL A 75 5.93 9.84 -11.74
C VAL A 75 5.91 8.38 -12.17
N VAL A 76 5.24 7.52 -11.39
CA VAL A 76 5.07 6.10 -11.73
C VAL A 76 3.66 5.83 -12.24
N PRO A 77 3.43 4.77 -13.04
CA PRO A 77 2.09 4.45 -13.55
C PRO A 77 1.03 4.31 -12.45
N ALA A 78 1.40 3.81 -11.27
CA ALA A 78 0.49 3.71 -10.13
C ALA A 78 -0.07 5.07 -9.69
N ALA A 79 0.72 6.15 -9.73
CA ALA A 79 0.24 7.48 -9.37
C ALA A 79 -0.82 8.00 -10.35
N LEU A 80 -0.68 7.69 -11.66
CA LEU A 80 -1.72 8.01 -12.64
C LEU A 80 -3.02 7.28 -12.37
N LEU A 81 -2.95 5.98 -12.06
CA LEU A 81 -4.13 5.18 -11.75
C LEU A 81 -4.80 5.63 -10.44
N LEU A 82 -4.01 5.96 -9.42
CA LEU A 82 -4.50 6.51 -8.16
C LEU A 82 -5.21 7.85 -8.39
N GLN A 83 -4.58 8.79 -9.10
CA GLN A 83 -5.22 10.07 -9.43
C GLN A 83 -6.53 9.88 -10.19
N ALA A 84 -6.55 9.02 -11.21
CA ALA A 84 -7.76 8.71 -11.96
C ALA A 84 -8.86 8.12 -11.06
N THR A 85 -8.47 7.26 -10.11
CA THR A 85 -9.41 6.65 -9.14
C THR A 85 -9.97 7.70 -8.18
N ALA A 86 -9.14 8.62 -7.67
CA ALA A 86 -9.58 9.70 -6.79
C ALA A 86 -10.58 10.63 -7.49
N LEU A 87 -10.27 11.04 -8.73
CA LEU A 87 -11.15 11.88 -9.53
C LEU A 87 -12.47 11.17 -9.85
N ALA A 88 -12.44 9.89 -10.21
CA ALA A 88 -13.65 9.11 -10.45
C ALA A 88 -14.53 8.98 -9.20
N ALA A 89 -13.92 8.79 -8.01
CA ALA A 89 -14.64 8.71 -6.74
C ALA A 89 -15.25 10.05 -6.33
N ARG A 90 -14.63 11.17 -6.72
CA ARG A 90 -15.20 12.52 -6.54
C ARG A 90 -16.37 12.76 -7.50
N ASP A 91 -16.23 12.34 -8.74
CA ASP A 91 -17.25 12.55 -9.78
C ASP A 91 -18.48 11.65 -9.57
N ILE A 92 -18.33 10.49 -8.90
CA ILE A 92 -19.40 9.55 -8.55
C ILE A 92 -19.42 9.31 -7.01
N PRO A 93 -20.02 10.22 -6.22
CA PRO A 93 -20.00 10.15 -4.75
C PRO A 93 -20.61 8.87 -4.16
N GLU A 94 -21.50 8.20 -4.88
CA GLU A 94 -22.10 6.93 -4.49
C GLU A 94 -21.08 5.78 -4.35
N LEU A 95 -19.86 5.96 -4.87
CA LEU A 95 -18.75 5.01 -4.71
C LEU A 95 -17.84 5.34 -3.52
N ASN A 96 -18.01 6.50 -2.87
CA ASN A 96 -17.15 6.98 -1.80
C ASN A 96 -17.97 7.25 -0.53
N GLY A 97 -18.14 6.25 0.33
CA GLY A 97 -18.92 6.38 1.56
C GLY A 97 -18.90 5.11 2.41
N PHE A 98 -19.71 5.09 3.46
CA PHE A 98 -19.83 3.96 4.38
C PHE A 98 -21.29 3.55 4.52
N TYR A 99 -21.55 2.25 4.51
CA TYR A 99 -22.87 1.73 4.86
C TYR A 99 -23.01 1.65 6.39
N ALA A 100 -23.90 2.44 6.96
CA ALA A 100 -24.19 2.50 8.39
C ALA A 100 -25.66 2.86 8.62
N ASP A 101 -26.26 2.32 9.68
CA ASP A 101 -27.65 2.63 10.08
C ASP A 101 -28.67 2.50 8.94
N ASP A 102 -28.51 1.44 8.12
CA ASP A 102 -29.31 1.16 6.92
C ASP A 102 -29.32 2.27 5.86
N ALA A 103 -28.28 3.09 5.84
CA ALA A 103 -28.05 4.14 4.86
C ALA A 103 -26.61 4.10 4.33
N PHE A 104 -26.39 4.78 3.19
CA PHE A 104 -25.07 5.01 2.62
C PHE A 104 -24.83 6.52 2.45
N PRO A 105 -24.44 7.25 3.50
CA PRO A 105 -24.00 8.62 3.36
C PRO A 105 -22.68 8.69 2.56
N PRO A 106 -22.62 9.48 1.47
CA PRO A 106 -21.36 9.77 0.79
C PRO A 106 -20.40 10.54 1.69
N SER A 107 -19.11 10.27 1.56
CA SER A 107 -18.03 11.03 2.17
C SER A 107 -17.72 12.28 1.36
N SER A 108 -17.50 13.40 2.05
CA SER A 108 -17.19 14.70 1.42
C SER A 108 -15.77 14.79 0.86
N ALA A 109 -14.87 13.92 1.31
CA ALA A 109 -13.47 13.87 0.88
C ALA A 109 -13.11 12.46 0.39
N VAL A 110 -12.17 12.38 -0.56
CA VAL A 110 -11.64 11.11 -1.05
C VAL A 110 -10.29 10.83 -0.39
N HIS A 111 -10.23 9.75 0.39
CA HIS A 111 -8.99 9.28 1.01
C HIS A 111 -8.59 7.93 0.39
N LEU A 112 -7.48 7.91 -0.34
CA LEU A 112 -7.05 6.70 -1.06
C LEU A 112 -6.20 5.79 -0.18
N GLY A 113 -6.75 4.65 0.21
CA GLY A 113 -5.98 3.57 0.83
C GLY A 113 -5.08 2.87 -0.17
N VAL A 114 -3.77 2.80 0.11
CA VAL A 114 -2.77 2.16 -0.77
C VAL A 114 -2.24 0.89 -0.12
N ALA A 115 -2.59 -0.26 -0.69
CA ALA A 115 -2.15 -1.56 -0.21
C ALA A 115 -0.65 -1.79 -0.50
N LEU A 116 0.17 -1.85 0.54
CA LEU A 116 1.62 -2.02 0.47
C LEU A 116 2.08 -3.29 1.18
N ALA A 117 2.86 -4.10 0.46
CA ALA A 117 3.54 -5.26 1.02
C ALA A 117 4.79 -4.82 1.80
N LEU A 118 4.94 -5.36 3.01
CA LEU A 118 6.11 -5.13 3.87
C LEU A 118 7.23 -6.15 3.59
N ARG A 119 8.49 -5.71 3.72
CA ARG A 119 9.67 -6.58 3.49
C ARG A 119 9.74 -7.79 4.43
N GLN A 120 9.28 -7.61 5.66
CA GLN A 120 9.29 -8.64 6.70
C GLN A 120 8.09 -9.62 6.58
N GLY A 121 7.26 -9.46 5.54
CA GLY A 121 5.96 -10.10 5.42
C GLY A 121 4.84 -9.29 6.07
N GLY A 122 3.65 -9.36 5.47
CA GLY A 122 2.46 -8.60 5.91
C GLY A 122 2.05 -7.52 4.91
N LEU A 123 0.86 -6.98 5.14
CA LEU A 123 0.20 -5.96 4.33
C LEU A 123 -0.22 -4.81 5.24
N VAL A 124 -0.02 -3.59 4.77
CA VAL A 124 -0.55 -2.36 5.37
C VAL A 124 -1.25 -1.55 4.30
N ALA A 125 -2.29 -0.81 4.68
CA ALA A 125 -3.05 0.03 3.76
C ALA A 125 -3.21 1.45 4.32
N PRO A 126 -2.12 2.24 4.44
CA PRO A 126 -2.21 3.65 4.80
C PRO A 126 -2.93 4.47 3.73
N ALA A 127 -3.53 5.57 4.14
CA ALA A 127 -4.28 6.46 3.26
C ALA A 127 -3.44 7.68 2.79
N ILE A 128 -3.67 8.10 1.55
CA ILE A 128 -3.35 9.46 1.07
C ILE A 128 -4.63 10.28 1.27
N HIS A 129 -4.55 11.31 2.11
CA HIS A 129 -5.69 12.17 2.42
C HIS A 129 -5.96 13.16 1.28
N ASP A 130 -7.24 13.54 1.14
CA ASP A 130 -7.75 14.51 0.16
C ASP A 130 -7.22 14.32 -1.26
N ALA A 131 -7.09 13.06 -1.68
CA ALA A 131 -6.38 12.66 -2.90
C ALA A 131 -7.02 13.21 -4.18
N ASP A 132 -8.31 13.56 -4.14
CA ASP A 132 -9.05 14.15 -5.25
C ASP A 132 -8.74 15.64 -5.46
N SER A 133 -8.18 16.31 -4.45
CA SER A 133 -7.73 17.71 -4.53
C SER A 133 -6.24 17.85 -4.85
N LEU A 134 -5.46 16.77 -4.75
CA LEU A 134 -4.03 16.81 -4.99
C LEU A 134 -3.70 16.94 -6.49
N SER A 135 -2.64 17.68 -6.78
CA SER A 135 -1.99 17.59 -8.08
C SER A 135 -1.32 16.22 -8.23
N LEU A 136 -1.06 15.79 -9.46
CA LEU A 136 -0.38 14.51 -9.71
C LEU A 136 1.01 14.45 -9.07
N ASP A 137 1.74 15.56 -9.06
CA ASP A 137 3.08 15.63 -8.48
C ASP A 137 3.02 15.55 -6.94
N ASP A 138 2.02 16.18 -6.31
CA ASP A 138 1.77 16.08 -4.87
C ASP A 138 1.32 14.68 -4.46
N LEU A 139 0.43 14.06 -5.24
CA LEU A 139 0.01 12.67 -5.02
C LEU A 139 1.21 11.73 -5.13
N MET A 140 2.07 11.93 -6.12
CA MET A 140 3.31 11.15 -6.27
C MET A 140 4.27 11.37 -5.08
N ALA A 141 4.37 12.59 -4.56
CA ALA A 141 5.15 12.89 -3.36
C ALA A 141 4.60 12.18 -2.12
N GLY A 142 3.28 12.27 -1.89
CA GLY A 142 2.60 11.55 -0.82
C GLY A 142 2.78 10.04 -0.91
N LEU A 143 2.67 9.47 -2.13
CA LEU A 143 2.91 8.06 -2.37
C LEU A 143 4.36 7.65 -2.03
N ARG A 144 5.36 8.45 -2.43
CA ARG A 144 6.78 8.18 -2.10
C ARG A 144 7.02 8.19 -0.59
N ASP A 145 6.52 9.20 0.11
CA ASP A 145 6.63 9.31 1.56
C ASP A 145 5.99 8.09 2.25
N LEU A 146 4.75 7.78 1.88
CA LEU A 146 3.97 6.71 2.46
C LEU A 146 4.63 5.34 2.23
N VAL A 147 5.18 5.09 1.03
CA VAL A 147 5.99 3.89 0.76
C VAL A 147 7.28 3.87 1.59
N GLY A 148 7.95 5.01 1.75
CA GLY A 148 9.15 5.15 2.57
C GLY A 148 8.89 4.82 4.05
N ARG A 149 7.83 5.39 4.64
CA ARG A 149 7.40 5.11 6.02
C ARG A 149 6.96 3.68 6.21
N ALA A 150 6.16 3.14 5.29
CA ALA A 150 5.74 1.74 5.33
C ALA A 150 6.93 0.78 5.34
N ARG A 151 7.91 0.98 4.46
CA ARG A 151 9.09 0.11 4.37
C ARG A 151 10.07 0.27 5.53
N SER A 152 10.10 1.43 6.18
CA SER A 152 10.92 1.67 7.38
C SER A 152 10.22 1.27 8.69
N GLY A 153 8.95 0.85 8.63
CA GLY A 153 8.17 0.46 9.81
C GLY A 153 7.74 1.65 10.69
N ARG A 154 7.67 2.86 10.12
CA ARG A 154 7.32 4.12 10.80
C ARG A 154 5.95 4.65 10.35
N LEU A 155 5.01 3.75 10.11
CA LEU A 155 3.61 4.11 9.82
C LEU A 155 2.91 4.61 11.08
#